data_AF-A0A482TQK4-F1
#
_entry.id   AF-A0A482TQK4-F1
#
_cell.length_a   1.000
_cell.length_b   1.000
_cell.length_c   1.000
_cell.angle_alpha   90.00
_cell.angle_beta   90.00
_cell.angle_gamma   90.00
#
_symmetry.space_group_name_H-M   'P 1'
#
loop_
_entity.id
_entity.type
_entity.pdbx_description
1 polymer ?
#
loop_
_entity_poly.entity_id
_entity_poly.type
_entity_poly.pdbx_seq_one_letter_code
_entity_poly.pdbx_strand_id
1 'polypeptide(L)'
;MTRTVISYEDGHVYEFAPNMEPLYTAADGESLTFETIDSLNKAVQSDADLMDAIPEEVNAATGPVAVEGATPGDVLKVEIEDVRVTEDLGRVITAPGFGLLQDHEDIEHPATRVTEITDDGEALSFKDIEVPVDPVIGTIGVATSEESMSTLTPHDHGGNLDTTDMTTGTTAYFPVFQDGAMLAMGDSKAAMADGEMCGTGAEIGTEIDVTVSVISDAAVDLERPLVDTGDAWKTIASAETMEAAVKTANEDLIGLLAAEHEYTLTDAYLFSSLVGGLEISQVVDPLVTVRNSIPREYLPDPF
;
A
#
# COMPACT_ATOMS: atom_id res chain seq x y z
N MET A 1 -24.78 3.14 -7.29
CA MET A 1 -25.43 2.37 -6.20
C MET A 1 -24.83 2.87 -4.89
N THR A 2 -25.52 2.80 -3.76
CA THR A 2 -24.92 3.18 -2.46
C THR A 2 -23.93 2.09 -2.05
N ARG A 3 -22.65 2.43 -1.82
CA ARG A 3 -21.63 1.51 -1.32
C ARG A 3 -21.87 1.23 0.17
N THR A 4 -21.51 0.02 0.61
CA THR A 4 -21.41 -0.28 2.04
C THR A 4 -20.16 0.42 2.59
N VAL A 5 -20.29 1.14 3.71
CA VAL A 5 -19.17 1.84 4.35
C VAL A 5 -18.62 0.98 5.49
N ILE A 6 -17.30 0.77 5.49
CA ILE A 6 -16.54 0.10 6.53
C ILE A 6 -15.68 1.17 7.20
N SER A 7 -15.98 1.50 8.46
CA SER A 7 -15.33 2.62 9.15
C SER A 7 -14.29 2.15 10.16
N TYR A 8 -13.17 2.88 10.27
CA TYR A 8 -12.18 2.67 11.33
C TYR A 8 -12.79 2.78 12.73
N GLU A 9 -13.92 3.48 12.89
CA GLU A 9 -14.67 3.57 14.15
C GLU A 9 -15.39 2.26 14.51
N ASP A 10 -15.78 1.47 13.49
CA ASP A 10 -16.43 0.17 13.67
C ASP A 10 -15.40 -0.96 13.90
N GLY A 11 -14.22 -0.86 13.27
CA GLY A 11 -13.11 -1.78 13.49
C GLY A 11 -11.89 -1.51 12.62
N HIS A 12 -10.72 -1.70 13.22
CA HIS A 12 -9.42 -1.63 12.58
C HIS A 12 -8.46 -2.61 13.26
N VAL A 13 -7.33 -2.88 12.60
CA VAL A 13 -6.26 -3.74 13.09
C VAL A 13 -4.92 -2.99 13.10
N TYR A 14 -4.01 -3.42 13.97
CA TYR A 14 -2.61 -3.00 14.00
C TYR A 14 -1.65 -4.11 13.56
N GLU A 15 -2.19 -5.30 13.30
CA GLU A 15 -1.45 -6.45 12.81
C GLU A 15 -2.27 -7.21 11.76
N PHE A 16 -1.59 -7.68 10.71
CA PHE A 16 -2.08 -8.73 9.83
C PHE A 16 -1.64 -10.07 10.40
N ALA A 17 -2.57 -11.01 10.58
CA ALA A 17 -2.31 -12.27 11.27
C ALA A 17 -3.04 -13.44 10.60
N PRO A 18 -2.64 -14.69 10.86
CA PRO A 18 -3.47 -15.83 10.50
C PRO A 18 -4.69 -15.93 11.44
N ASN A 19 -5.79 -16.46 10.92
CA ASN A 19 -7.07 -16.63 11.63
C ASN A 19 -7.70 -15.31 12.08
N MET A 20 -7.59 -14.24 11.28
CA MET A 20 -8.34 -13.00 11.53
C MET A 20 -9.84 -13.25 11.40
N GLU A 21 -10.64 -12.56 12.21
CA GLU A 21 -12.11 -12.58 12.14
C GLU A 21 -12.61 -11.36 11.36
N PRO A 22 -13.55 -11.52 10.41
CA PRO A 22 -14.00 -10.42 9.59
C PRO A 22 -14.90 -9.44 10.35
N LEU A 23 -14.69 -8.15 10.12
CA LEU A 23 -15.63 -7.09 10.50
C LEU A 23 -16.87 -7.10 9.58
N TYR A 24 -16.64 -7.38 8.29
CA TYR A 24 -17.66 -7.48 7.26
C TYR A 24 -17.32 -8.59 6.27
N THR A 25 -18.35 -9.17 5.64
CA THR A 25 -18.19 -10.17 4.58
C THR A 25 -18.86 -9.64 3.31
N ALA A 26 -18.04 -9.33 2.31
CA ALA A 26 -18.44 -8.80 1.03
C ALA A 26 -18.65 -9.93 0.01
N ALA A 27 -19.64 -9.77 -0.86
CA ALA A 27 -19.79 -10.66 -2.01
C ALA A 27 -18.67 -10.43 -3.05
N ASP A 28 -18.36 -11.45 -3.84
CA ASP A 28 -17.50 -11.31 -5.02
C ASP A 28 -18.08 -10.28 -6.01
N GLY A 29 -17.30 -9.25 -6.33
CA GLY A 29 -17.71 -8.11 -7.16
C GLY A 29 -18.43 -6.98 -6.39
N GLU A 30 -18.45 -7.00 -5.06
CA GLU A 30 -19.09 -5.94 -4.27
C GLU A 30 -18.22 -4.67 -4.20
N SER A 31 -18.87 -3.51 -4.33
CA SER A 31 -18.24 -2.20 -4.14
C SER A 31 -18.43 -1.67 -2.71
N LEU A 32 -17.34 -1.28 -2.07
CA LEU A 32 -17.26 -0.83 -0.68
C LEU A 32 -16.59 0.54 -0.59
N THR A 33 -16.82 1.25 0.51
CA THR A 33 -16.05 2.44 0.91
C THR A 33 -15.38 2.16 2.23
N PHE A 34 -14.05 2.26 2.31
CA PHE A 34 -13.30 2.21 3.57
C PHE A 34 -13.07 3.63 4.06
N GLU A 35 -13.53 3.98 5.27
CA GLU A 35 -13.13 5.21 5.95
C GLU A 35 -11.92 4.91 6.83
N THR A 36 -10.84 5.66 6.65
CA THR A 36 -9.58 5.47 7.37
C THR A 36 -9.25 6.67 8.25
N ILE A 37 -8.41 6.43 9.25
CA ILE A 37 -7.81 7.47 10.10
C ILE A 37 -6.35 7.65 9.67
N ASP A 38 -5.77 8.85 9.90
CA ASP A 38 -4.33 9.04 9.70
C ASP A 38 -3.49 8.06 10.54
N SER A 39 -2.30 7.73 10.07
CA SER A 39 -1.40 6.75 10.70
C SER A 39 -1.01 7.11 12.13
N LEU A 40 -1.13 8.38 12.53
CA LEU A 40 -0.82 8.87 13.88
C LEU A 40 -2.07 8.93 14.78
N ASN A 41 -3.18 8.31 14.37
CA ASN A 41 -4.43 8.24 15.13
C ASN A 41 -4.96 9.63 15.55
N LYS A 42 -4.81 10.65 14.70
CA LYS A 42 -5.17 12.05 14.97
C LYS A 42 -4.44 12.66 16.18
N ALA A 43 -3.35 12.06 16.66
CA ALA A 43 -2.61 12.57 17.81
C ALA A 43 -1.89 13.91 17.51
N VAL A 44 -1.48 14.13 16.26
CA VAL A 44 -0.77 15.32 15.82
C VAL A 44 -1.75 16.32 15.19
N GLN A 45 -1.87 17.50 15.79
CA GLN A 45 -2.80 18.55 15.33
C GLN A 45 -2.11 19.91 15.13
N SER A 46 -0.84 20.04 15.52
CA SER A 46 -0.02 21.23 15.33
C SER A 46 1.47 20.87 15.24
N ASP A 47 2.28 21.77 14.69
CA ASP A 47 3.75 21.65 14.68
C ASP A 47 4.38 21.48 16.08
N ALA A 48 3.63 21.77 17.15
CA ALA A 48 4.09 21.61 18.53
C ALA A 48 3.88 20.19 19.08
N ASP A 49 3.08 19.37 18.42
CA ASP A 49 2.83 17.98 18.80
C ASP A 49 3.93 17.10 18.21
N LEU A 50 4.77 16.55 19.08
CA LEU A 50 5.96 15.77 18.72
C LEU A 50 5.77 14.28 19.09
N MET A 51 6.82 13.48 18.87
CA MET A 51 6.77 12.01 19.05
C MET A 51 6.26 11.55 20.43
N ASP A 52 6.53 12.30 21.51
CA ASP A 52 6.04 11.96 22.86
C ASP A 52 4.50 12.03 22.99
N ALA A 53 3.81 12.66 22.03
CA ALA A 53 2.35 12.74 21.97
C ALA A 53 1.74 11.57 21.17
N ILE A 54 2.55 10.80 20.44
CA ILE A 54 2.08 9.73 19.55
C ILE A 54 1.87 8.44 20.38
N PRO A 55 0.74 7.73 20.22
CA PRO A 55 0.49 6.45 20.91
C PRO A 55 1.51 5.35 20.55
N GLU A 56 1.58 4.30 21.37
CA GLU A 56 2.40 3.11 21.06
C GLU A 56 1.86 2.33 19.85
N GLU A 57 0.53 2.32 19.67
CA GLU A 57 -0.14 1.72 18.51
C GLU A 57 -0.50 2.82 17.50
N VAL A 58 0.06 2.69 16.31
CA VAL A 58 -0.08 3.58 15.14
C VAL A 58 -0.28 2.72 13.90
N ASN A 59 -0.65 3.34 12.78
CA ASN A 59 -0.92 2.65 11.51
C ASN A 59 -2.18 1.78 11.51
N ALA A 60 -3.29 2.30 12.04
CA ALA A 60 -4.56 1.59 12.03
C ALA A 60 -5.02 1.28 10.60
N ALA A 61 -5.21 -0.01 10.28
CA ALA A 61 -5.79 -0.47 9.03
C ALA A 61 -7.25 -0.86 9.24
N THR A 62 -8.17 -0.18 8.54
CA THR A 62 -9.61 -0.41 8.61
C THR A 62 -9.98 -1.75 8.00
N GLY A 63 -10.77 -2.54 8.72
CA GLY A 63 -11.10 -3.93 8.37
C GLY A 63 -10.94 -4.89 9.54
N PRO A 64 -10.74 -6.19 9.30
CA PRO A 64 -10.62 -6.82 7.98
C PRO A 64 -11.98 -7.10 7.33
N VAL A 65 -12.02 -7.09 6.00
CA VAL A 65 -13.16 -7.49 5.18
C VAL A 65 -12.86 -8.85 4.55
N ALA A 66 -13.72 -9.83 4.81
CA ALA A 66 -13.70 -11.09 4.10
C ALA A 66 -14.41 -10.96 2.75
N VAL A 67 -13.92 -11.61 1.70
CA VAL A 67 -14.59 -11.72 0.39
C VAL A 67 -15.10 -13.13 0.19
N GLU A 68 -16.40 -13.28 -0.04
CA GLU A 68 -17.04 -14.58 -0.23
C GLU A 68 -16.39 -15.36 -1.38
N GLY A 69 -16.01 -16.61 -1.11
CA GLY A 69 -15.43 -17.51 -2.11
C GLY A 69 -13.90 -17.45 -2.24
N ALA A 70 -13.23 -16.46 -1.65
CA ALA A 70 -11.76 -16.42 -1.62
C ALA A 70 -11.22 -17.54 -0.72
N THR A 71 -10.31 -18.36 -1.25
CA THR A 71 -9.63 -19.45 -0.53
C THR A 71 -8.11 -19.42 -0.76
N PRO A 72 -7.29 -20.01 0.12
CA PRO A 72 -5.84 -19.99 -0.04
C PRO A 72 -5.37 -20.50 -1.40
N GLY A 73 -4.57 -19.70 -2.10
CA GLY A 73 -4.12 -19.94 -3.47
C GLY A 73 -4.89 -19.17 -4.55
N ASP A 74 -6.07 -18.63 -4.23
CA ASP A 74 -6.73 -17.65 -5.10
C ASP A 74 -5.99 -16.29 -5.07
N VAL A 75 -6.38 -15.39 -5.95
CA VAL A 75 -5.95 -13.99 -5.96
C VAL A 75 -7.12 -13.09 -5.64
N LEU A 76 -6.95 -12.20 -4.65
CA LEU A 76 -7.88 -11.12 -4.38
C LEU A 76 -7.55 -9.94 -5.30
N LYS A 77 -8.51 -9.55 -6.14
CA LYS A 77 -8.47 -8.32 -6.95
C LYS A 77 -9.15 -7.18 -6.18
N VAL A 78 -8.48 -6.05 -6.07
CA VAL A 78 -8.99 -4.82 -5.43
C VAL A 78 -8.86 -3.67 -6.43
N GLU A 79 -9.96 -3.31 -7.06
CA GLU A 79 -10.04 -2.14 -7.96
C GLU A 79 -10.20 -0.89 -7.11
N ILE A 80 -9.21 0.00 -7.12
CA ILE A 80 -9.22 1.25 -6.34
C ILE A 80 -9.87 2.32 -7.21
N GLU A 81 -11.14 2.62 -6.94
CA GLU A 81 -11.96 3.48 -7.79
C GLU A 81 -11.73 4.97 -7.51
N ASP A 82 -11.54 5.33 -6.24
CA ASP A 82 -11.37 6.71 -5.78
C ASP A 82 -10.76 6.73 -4.37
N VAL A 83 -9.77 7.59 -4.14
CA VAL A 83 -9.16 7.86 -2.84
C VAL A 83 -9.33 9.33 -2.53
N ARG A 84 -10.15 9.64 -1.51
CA ARG A 84 -10.52 11.02 -1.17
C ARG A 84 -10.03 11.36 0.22
N VAL A 85 -9.32 12.49 0.36
CA VAL A 85 -8.99 13.03 1.68
C VAL A 85 -10.25 13.48 2.41
N THR A 86 -10.34 13.18 3.71
CA THR A 86 -11.51 13.53 4.55
C THR A 86 -11.18 14.50 5.67
N GLU A 87 -9.91 14.89 5.77
CA GLU A 87 -9.42 15.83 6.77
C GLU A 87 -8.80 17.07 6.10
N ASP A 88 -8.75 18.16 6.86
CA ASP A 88 -8.20 19.43 6.38
C ASP A 88 -6.69 19.56 6.66
N LEU A 89 -6.09 18.60 7.35
CA LEU A 89 -4.71 18.66 7.86
C LEU A 89 -3.97 17.37 7.53
N GLY A 90 -2.94 17.46 6.69
CA GLY A 90 -1.92 16.41 6.58
C GLY A 90 -0.85 16.56 7.65
N ARG A 91 -0.19 15.47 8.04
CA ARG A 91 0.92 15.50 9.02
C ARG A 91 2.18 14.93 8.40
N VAL A 92 3.24 15.70 8.41
CA VAL A 92 4.59 15.22 8.04
C VAL A 92 5.43 15.25 9.29
N ILE A 93 6.01 14.12 9.67
CA ILE A 93 6.84 14.01 10.87
C ILE A 93 8.19 13.39 10.58
N THR A 94 9.13 13.70 11.45
CA THR A 94 10.38 12.99 11.55
C THR A 94 10.75 12.76 13.01
N ALA A 95 11.45 11.67 13.27
CA ALA A 95 11.67 11.13 14.59
C ALA A 95 13.11 10.60 14.73
N PRO A 96 13.72 10.67 15.93
CA PRO A 96 15.00 10.00 16.16
C PRO A 96 14.85 8.50 15.90
N GLY A 97 15.73 7.92 15.09
CA GLY A 97 15.62 6.50 14.74
C GLY A 97 14.79 6.20 13.47
N PHE A 98 14.22 7.22 12.82
CA PHE A 98 13.22 7.05 11.77
C PHE A 98 13.49 7.94 10.55
N GLY A 99 13.29 7.38 9.35
CA GLY A 99 13.62 8.02 8.08
C GLY A 99 15.07 7.80 7.63
N LEU A 100 15.34 8.07 6.35
CA LEU A 100 16.63 7.75 5.71
C LEU A 100 17.80 8.55 6.29
N LEU A 101 17.56 9.81 6.65
CA LEU A 101 18.58 10.75 7.14
C LEU A 101 18.51 11.00 8.66
N GLN A 102 17.98 10.03 9.41
CA GLN A 102 17.82 10.09 10.87
C GLN A 102 19.08 10.48 11.69
N ASP A 103 20.28 10.23 11.14
CA ASP A 103 21.57 10.52 11.80
C ASP A 103 22.25 11.80 11.28
N HIS A 104 21.60 12.57 10.40
CA HIS A 104 22.19 13.77 9.81
C HIS A 104 22.25 14.92 10.83
N GLU A 105 23.46 15.38 11.17
CA GLU A 105 23.69 16.34 12.27
C GLU A 105 22.93 17.67 12.15
N ASP A 106 22.64 18.12 10.92
CA ASP A 106 21.92 19.37 10.66
C ASP A 106 20.38 19.20 10.52
N ILE A 107 19.84 17.98 10.62
CA ILE A 107 18.38 17.75 10.59
C ILE A 107 17.86 17.65 12.02
N GLU A 108 16.85 18.46 12.35
CA GLU A 108 16.23 18.48 13.67
C GLU A 108 15.24 17.33 13.82
N HIS A 109 15.40 16.55 14.89
CA HIS A 109 14.48 15.47 15.28
C HIS A 109 14.20 15.52 16.79
N PRO A 110 12.96 15.25 17.25
CA PRO A 110 11.75 15.11 16.45
C PRO A 110 11.28 16.46 15.88
N ALA A 111 10.60 16.43 14.74
CA ALA A 111 9.96 17.60 14.17
C ALA A 111 8.65 17.21 13.47
N THR A 112 7.69 18.12 13.54
CA THR A 112 6.37 17.97 12.94
C THR A 112 6.09 19.18 12.05
N ARG A 113 5.45 18.92 10.91
CA ARG A 113 4.80 19.94 10.10
C ARG A 113 3.38 19.49 9.80
N VAL A 114 2.41 20.28 10.25
CA VAL A 114 1.04 20.16 9.77
C VAL A 114 0.92 20.92 8.45
N THR A 115 0.31 20.28 7.46
CA THR A 115 0.09 20.82 6.12
C THR A 115 -1.39 20.98 5.86
N GLU A 116 -1.88 22.22 5.81
CA GLU A 116 -3.30 22.51 5.56
C GLU A 116 -3.67 22.17 4.12
N ILE A 117 -4.78 21.45 3.94
CA ILE A 117 -5.40 21.20 2.64
C ILE A 117 -6.12 22.49 2.20
N THR A 118 -6.00 22.84 0.92
CA THR A 118 -6.69 24.01 0.34
C THR A 118 -8.20 23.83 0.35
N ASP A 119 -8.95 24.93 0.34
CA ASP A 119 -10.43 24.91 0.39
C ASP A 119 -11.08 24.07 -0.75
N ASP A 120 -10.39 23.92 -1.88
CA ASP A 120 -10.82 23.11 -3.03
C ASP A 120 -10.36 21.64 -2.96
N GLY A 121 -9.51 21.28 -2.00
CA GLY A 121 -8.99 19.93 -1.81
C GLY A 121 -7.90 19.52 -2.79
N GLU A 122 -7.46 20.41 -3.69
CA GLU A 122 -6.54 20.05 -4.79
C GLU A 122 -5.06 20.12 -4.40
N ALA A 123 -4.72 20.81 -3.30
CA ALA A 123 -3.36 20.97 -2.84
C ALA A 123 -3.24 21.00 -1.31
N LEU A 124 -2.03 20.75 -0.82
CA LEU A 124 -1.63 20.99 0.57
C LEU A 124 -0.57 22.08 0.63
N SER A 125 -0.57 22.83 1.72
CA SER A 125 0.37 23.93 1.95
C SER A 125 1.55 23.47 2.81
N PHE A 126 2.73 23.35 2.21
CA PHE A 126 3.99 23.22 2.93
C PHE A 126 4.68 24.58 3.01
N LYS A 127 4.46 25.29 4.12
CA LYS A 127 4.87 26.70 4.30
C LYS A 127 4.25 27.59 3.22
N ASP A 128 5.06 28.15 2.32
CA ASP A 128 4.66 29.01 1.21
C ASP A 128 4.56 28.28 -0.13
N ILE A 129 4.66 26.95 -0.14
CA ILE A 129 4.62 26.11 -1.33
C ILE A 129 3.36 25.26 -1.30
N GLU A 130 2.61 25.28 -2.40
CA GLU A 130 1.50 24.36 -2.65
C GLU A 130 2.02 23.09 -3.32
N VAL A 131 1.64 21.94 -2.77
CA VAL A 131 1.94 20.61 -3.28
C VAL A 131 0.61 19.97 -3.70
N PRO A 132 0.49 19.40 -4.90
CA PRO A 132 -0.75 18.72 -5.32
C PRO A 132 -1.13 17.61 -4.34
N VAL A 133 -2.42 17.51 -4.04
CA VAL A 133 -2.98 16.34 -3.34
C VAL A 133 -3.14 15.23 -4.37
N ASP A 134 -2.37 14.17 -4.18
CA ASP A 134 -2.38 12.95 -4.99
C ASP A 134 -2.38 11.77 -4.01
N PRO A 135 -3.56 11.38 -3.48
CA PRO A 135 -3.63 10.50 -2.33
C PRO A 135 -3.12 9.09 -2.62
N VAL A 136 -2.36 8.54 -1.69
CA VAL A 136 -1.82 7.17 -1.77
C VAL A 136 -2.28 6.38 -0.56
N ILE A 137 -2.60 5.10 -0.76
CA ILE A 137 -2.84 4.14 0.32
C ILE A 137 -1.49 3.53 0.71
N GLY A 138 -0.97 3.89 1.88
CA GLY A 138 0.32 3.38 2.37
C GLY A 138 0.23 1.92 2.79
N THR A 139 -0.74 1.62 3.65
CA THR A 139 -1.00 0.26 4.14
C THR A 139 -2.22 -0.36 3.45
N ILE A 140 -2.01 -1.44 2.70
CA ILE A 140 -3.08 -2.27 2.12
C ILE A 140 -2.60 -3.72 2.05
N GLY A 141 -3.40 -4.65 2.56
CA GLY A 141 -3.00 -6.05 2.59
C GLY A 141 -4.10 -7.01 3.05
N VAL A 142 -3.73 -8.28 3.07
CA VAL A 142 -4.60 -9.42 3.44
C VAL A 142 -4.02 -10.15 4.66
N ALA A 143 -4.77 -11.07 5.26
CA ALA A 143 -4.25 -11.90 6.36
C ALA A 143 -2.98 -12.64 5.94
N THR A 144 -2.06 -12.83 6.89
CA THR A 144 -0.85 -13.61 6.70
C THR A 144 -1.14 -15.11 6.81
N SER A 145 -0.24 -15.94 6.25
CA SER A 145 -0.37 -17.40 6.29
C SER A 145 -0.01 -18.02 7.65
N GLU A 146 1.06 -17.53 8.30
CA GLU A 146 1.64 -18.20 9.48
C GLU A 146 1.93 -17.28 10.67
N GLU A 147 2.52 -16.09 10.45
CA GLU A 147 2.98 -15.21 11.54
C GLU A 147 2.22 -13.88 11.55
N SER A 148 1.96 -13.36 12.75
CA SER A 148 1.43 -12.01 12.92
C SER A 148 2.50 -10.99 12.53
N MET A 149 2.11 -9.99 11.75
CA MET A 149 2.98 -8.92 11.29
C MET A 149 2.31 -7.58 11.59
N SER A 150 3.07 -6.64 12.14
CA SER A 150 2.60 -5.27 12.34
C SER A 150 2.20 -4.64 11.01
N THR A 151 1.15 -3.81 11.05
CA THR A 151 0.74 -2.91 9.97
C THR A 151 1.82 -1.91 9.55
N LEU A 152 2.91 -1.75 10.29
CA LEU A 152 4.09 -0.96 9.91
C LEU A 152 5.09 -1.74 9.04
N THR A 153 4.89 -3.04 8.83
CA THR A 153 5.84 -3.90 8.12
C THR A 153 5.22 -4.40 6.82
N PRO A 154 5.76 -4.06 5.65
CA PRO A 154 5.32 -4.68 4.41
C PRO A 154 5.88 -6.10 4.25
N HIS A 155 5.13 -6.97 3.59
CA HIS A 155 5.59 -8.32 3.21
C HIS A 155 4.75 -8.87 2.03
N ASP A 156 4.89 -10.16 1.76
CA ASP A 156 4.15 -10.94 0.76
C ASP A 156 2.60 -10.79 0.84
N HIS A 157 2.05 -10.37 1.98
CA HIS A 157 0.61 -10.13 2.17
C HIS A 157 0.16 -8.69 1.85
N GLY A 158 1.09 -7.83 1.41
CA GLY A 158 0.88 -6.38 1.38
C GLY A 158 1.43 -5.74 2.65
N GLY A 159 0.59 -5.04 3.40
CA GLY A 159 1.00 -4.29 4.59
C GLY A 159 1.45 -2.89 4.21
N ASN A 160 2.48 -2.35 4.90
CA ASN A 160 2.95 -0.98 4.70
C ASN A 160 3.79 -0.79 3.44
N LEU A 161 3.15 -0.85 2.27
CA LEU A 161 3.85 -0.89 0.99
C LEU A 161 4.38 0.47 0.55
N ASP A 162 3.75 1.56 1.00
CA ASP A 162 4.04 2.96 0.64
C ASP A 162 4.43 3.11 -0.82
N THR A 163 3.58 2.53 -1.66
CA THR A 163 3.75 2.47 -3.10
C THR A 163 2.84 3.48 -3.75
N THR A 164 3.42 4.48 -4.41
CA THR A 164 2.67 5.60 -5.04
C THR A 164 1.63 5.14 -6.07
N ASP A 165 1.77 3.94 -6.64
CA ASP A 165 0.76 3.35 -7.53
C ASP A 165 -0.44 2.70 -6.80
N MET A 166 -0.47 2.65 -5.47
CA MET A 166 -1.65 2.25 -4.68
C MET A 166 -2.59 3.45 -4.51
N THR A 167 -3.24 3.85 -5.60
CA THR A 167 -4.01 5.10 -5.70
C THR A 167 -5.23 4.94 -6.62
N THR A 168 -6.01 6.00 -6.73
CA THR A 168 -7.18 6.12 -7.61
C THR A 168 -6.88 5.64 -9.03
N GLY A 169 -7.71 4.73 -9.52
CA GLY A 169 -7.67 4.22 -10.90
C GLY A 169 -6.73 3.03 -11.11
N THR A 170 -6.03 2.56 -10.07
CA THR A 170 -5.20 1.34 -10.15
C THR A 170 -5.94 0.13 -9.59
N THR A 171 -5.44 -1.06 -9.88
CA THR A 171 -5.94 -2.31 -9.31
C THR A 171 -4.80 -3.03 -8.60
N ALA A 172 -5.01 -3.36 -7.33
CA ALA A 172 -4.08 -4.14 -6.53
C ALA A 172 -4.53 -5.60 -6.49
N TYR A 173 -3.58 -6.51 -6.53
CA TYR A 173 -3.80 -7.95 -6.51
C TYR A 173 -3.00 -8.54 -5.37
N PHE A 174 -3.65 -9.36 -4.54
CA PHE A 174 -3.02 -9.98 -3.37
C PHE A 174 -3.19 -11.50 -3.42
N PRO A 175 -2.14 -12.27 -3.09
CA PRO A 175 -2.28 -13.70 -2.87
C PRO A 175 -3.16 -13.98 -1.65
N VAL A 176 -4.14 -14.87 -1.78
CA VAL A 176 -5.01 -15.24 -0.66
C VAL A 176 -4.30 -16.29 0.20
N PHE A 177 -4.11 -15.98 1.48
CA PHE A 177 -3.48 -16.91 2.45
C PHE A 177 -4.47 -17.49 3.47
N GLN A 178 -5.64 -16.87 3.62
CA GLN A 178 -6.71 -17.27 4.53
C GLN A 178 -8.05 -17.19 3.78
N ASP A 179 -8.99 -18.08 4.10
CA ASP A 179 -10.38 -17.99 3.63
C ASP A 179 -10.92 -16.56 3.82
N GLY A 180 -11.51 -16.01 2.76
CA GLY A 180 -12.00 -14.62 2.75
C GLY A 180 -10.93 -13.55 2.50
N ALA A 181 -9.65 -13.91 2.39
CA ALA A 181 -8.50 -13.01 2.27
C ALA A 181 -8.26 -12.07 3.48
N MET A 182 -9.30 -11.50 4.08
CA MET A 182 -9.23 -10.57 5.22
C MET A 182 -8.51 -9.26 4.86
N LEU A 183 -9.04 -8.57 3.85
CA LEU A 183 -8.52 -7.29 3.36
C LEU A 183 -8.64 -6.19 4.43
N ALA A 184 -7.55 -5.49 4.72
CA ALA A 184 -7.56 -4.26 5.51
C ALA A 184 -6.67 -3.20 4.86
N MET A 185 -7.00 -1.93 5.07
CA MET A 185 -6.23 -0.81 4.54
C MET A 185 -6.36 0.46 5.38
N GLY A 186 -5.35 1.31 5.34
CA GLY A 186 -5.28 2.54 6.13
C GLY A 186 -4.09 3.38 5.70
N ASP A 187 -3.64 4.23 6.62
CA ASP A 187 -2.35 4.91 6.48
C ASP A 187 -2.21 5.64 5.14
N SER A 188 -3.21 6.48 4.85
CA SER A 188 -3.22 7.22 3.61
C SER A 188 -2.41 8.50 3.73
N LYS A 189 -1.77 8.87 2.63
CA LYS A 189 -1.00 10.10 2.50
C LYS A 189 -1.70 11.01 1.50
N ALA A 190 -1.92 12.28 1.84
CA ALA A 190 -2.44 13.28 0.90
C ALA A 190 -1.46 13.56 -0.24
N ALA A 191 -0.16 13.47 0.05
CA ALA A 191 0.91 13.49 -0.93
C ALA A 191 2.10 12.70 -0.39
N MET A 192 2.70 11.89 -1.25
CA MET A 192 3.91 11.12 -0.97
C MET A 192 4.69 10.93 -2.27
N ALA A 193 6.02 10.86 -2.17
CA ALA A 193 6.88 10.56 -3.31
C ALA A 193 7.69 9.29 -3.04
N ASP A 194 8.11 8.63 -4.12
CA ASP A 194 8.96 7.44 -4.07
C ASP A 194 10.15 7.63 -3.12
N GLY A 195 10.30 6.66 -2.21
CA GLY A 195 11.32 6.57 -1.18
C GLY A 195 10.87 7.05 0.20
N GLU A 196 9.82 7.87 0.30
CA GLU A 196 9.27 8.37 1.57
C GLU A 196 10.35 8.87 2.55
N MET A 197 11.28 9.68 2.02
CA MET A 197 12.63 9.82 2.58
C MET A 197 12.71 10.25 4.06
N CYS A 198 11.72 11.00 4.55
CA CYS A 198 11.70 11.49 5.93
C CYS A 198 11.04 10.53 6.93
N GLY A 199 10.50 9.42 6.44
CA GLY A 199 9.74 8.42 7.20
C GLY A 199 8.23 8.53 7.03
N THR A 200 7.71 9.68 6.61
CA THR A 200 6.27 9.87 6.37
C THR A 200 6.02 10.62 5.08
N GLY A 201 4.81 10.45 4.55
CA GLY A 201 4.20 11.41 3.64
C GLY A 201 3.42 12.49 4.40
N ALA A 202 2.42 13.08 3.74
CA ALA A 202 1.43 13.92 4.43
C ALA A 202 0.28 13.05 4.96
N GLU A 203 0.47 12.45 6.13
CA GLU A 203 -0.46 11.50 6.76
C GLU A 203 -1.86 12.10 6.97
N ILE A 204 -2.89 11.40 6.50
CA ILE A 204 -4.27 11.91 6.49
C ILE A 204 -5.32 10.79 6.47
N GLY A 205 -6.47 11.03 7.11
CA GLY A 205 -7.65 10.18 6.92
C GLY A 205 -8.26 10.30 5.53
N THR A 206 -8.79 9.20 5.02
CA THR A 206 -9.39 9.11 3.68
C THR A 206 -10.69 8.31 3.66
N GLU A 207 -11.46 8.49 2.58
CA GLU A 207 -12.44 7.53 2.10
C GLU A 207 -11.89 6.85 0.84
N ILE A 208 -11.90 5.53 0.82
CA ILE A 208 -11.36 4.71 -0.27
C ILE A 208 -12.50 3.88 -0.86
N ASP A 209 -12.92 4.22 -2.08
CA ASP A 209 -13.90 3.43 -2.81
C ASP A 209 -13.18 2.29 -3.54
N VAL A 210 -13.58 1.05 -3.28
CA VAL A 210 -13.03 -0.15 -3.93
C VAL A 210 -14.11 -1.07 -4.45
N THR A 211 -13.78 -1.85 -5.48
CA THR A 211 -14.52 -3.07 -5.85
C THR A 211 -13.62 -4.28 -5.64
N VAL A 212 -14.08 -5.26 -4.87
CA VAL A 212 -13.32 -6.48 -4.55
C VAL A 212 -13.82 -7.67 -5.35
N SER A 213 -12.92 -8.51 -5.85
CA SER A 213 -13.28 -9.73 -6.58
C SER A 213 -12.27 -10.85 -6.38
N VAL A 214 -12.67 -12.09 -6.63
CA VAL A 214 -11.81 -13.28 -6.50
C VAL A 214 -11.44 -13.82 -7.87
N ILE A 215 -10.15 -14.05 -8.09
CA ILE A 215 -9.63 -14.77 -9.26
C ILE A 215 -9.17 -16.14 -8.80
N SER A 216 -9.87 -17.17 -9.25
CA SER A 216 -9.53 -18.58 -9.01
C SER A 216 -8.84 -19.19 -10.21
N ASP A 217 -8.00 -20.21 -9.97
CA ASP A 217 -7.27 -20.96 -10.99
C ASP A 217 -6.44 -20.06 -11.93
N ALA A 218 -5.79 -19.02 -11.39
CA ALA A 218 -4.92 -18.12 -12.15
C ALA A 218 -3.82 -18.88 -12.91
N ALA A 219 -3.47 -18.42 -14.12
CA ALA A 219 -2.40 -19.06 -14.90
C ALA A 219 -1.03 -19.00 -14.19
N VAL A 220 -0.81 -17.96 -13.40
CA VAL A 220 0.37 -17.81 -12.53
C VAL A 220 -0.10 -17.54 -11.10
N ASP A 221 0.37 -18.39 -10.17
CA ASP A 221 0.15 -18.17 -8.75
C ASP A 221 0.94 -16.92 -8.31
N LEU A 222 0.27 -16.00 -7.61
CA LEU A 222 0.96 -14.89 -6.97
C LEU A 222 1.54 -15.35 -5.63
N GLU A 223 2.78 -14.97 -5.37
CA GLU A 223 3.37 -15.08 -4.04
C GLU A 223 3.30 -13.75 -3.28
N ARG A 224 3.10 -12.63 -3.99
CA ARG A 224 3.25 -11.25 -3.49
C ARG A 224 2.30 -10.29 -4.21
N PRO A 225 2.15 -9.05 -3.73
CA PRO A 225 1.31 -8.07 -4.38
C PRO A 225 1.74 -7.74 -5.81
N LEU A 226 0.76 -7.54 -6.67
CA LEU A 226 0.91 -7.05 -8.04
C LEU A 226 0.00 -5.84 -8.22
N VAL A 227 0.45 -4.82 -8.94
CA VAL A 227 -0.37 -3.64 -9.26
C VAL A 227 -0.54 -3.48 -10.76
N ASP A 228 -1.75 -3.17 -11.17
CA ASP A 228 -2.11 -2.74 -12.51
C ASP A 228 -2.40 -1.23 -12.50
N THR A 229 -1.60 -0.48 -13.25
CA THR A 229 -1.76 0.98 -13.41
C THR A 229 -2.60 1.37 -14.63
N GLY A 230 -3.17 0.39 -15.35
CA GLY A 230 -3.82 0.57 -16.64
C GLY A 230 -2.83 0.51 -17.81
N ASP A 231 -1.66 1.14 -17.67
CA ASP A 231 -0.62 1.17 -18.72
C ASP A 231 0.50 0.15 -18.50
N ALA A 232 0.71 -0.30 -17.26
CA ALA A 232 1.74 -1.26 -16.89
C ALA A 232 1.33 -2.12 -15.70
N TRP A 233 1.89 -3.34 -15.66
CA TRP A 233 1.88 -4.21 -14.48
C TRP A 233 3.14 -3.97 -13.66
N LYS A 234 3.05 -4.05 -12.34
CA LYS A 234 4.16 -3.80 -11.42
C LYS A 234 4.20 -4.85 -10.33
N THR A 235 5.21 -5.73 -10.35
CA THR A 235 5.44 -6.68 -9.25
C THR A 235 6.04 -5.93 -8.07
N ILE A 236 5.56 -6.21 -6.86
CA ILE A 236 6.00 -5.52 -5.64
C ILE A 236 6.68 -6.53 -4.72
N ALA A 237 7.83 -6.16 -4.17
CA ALA A 237 8.50 -6.97 -3.18
C ALA A 237 9.12 -6.11 -2.08
N SER A 238 9.13 -6.68 -0.88
CA SER A 238 9.70 -6.07 0.32
C SER A 238 10.74 -6.99 0.93
N ALA A 239 11.85 -6.43 1.41
CA ALA A 239 12.92 -7.19 2.02
C ALA A 239 13.79 -6.34 2.95
N GLU A 240 14.67 -6.97 3.72
CA GLU A 240 15.60 -6.26 4.63
C GLU A 240 16.56 -5.32 3.88
N THR A 241 16.84 -5.61 2.60
CA THR A 241 17.71 -4.77 1.77
C THR A 241 17.10 -4.49 0.41
N MET A 242 17.49 -3.34 -0.15
CA MET A 242 17.11 -2.92 -1.49
C MET A 242 17.49 -3.99 -2.52
N GLU A 243 18.69 -4.54 -2.45
CA GLU A 243 19.14 -5.58 -3.37
C GLU A 243 18.30 -6.86 -3.30
N ALA A 244 17.86 -7.24 -2.09
CA ALA A 244 17.00 -8.40 -1.92
C ALA A 244 15.60 -8.14 -2.49
N ALA A 245 15.00 -6.98 -2.18
CA ALA A 245 13.69 -6.58 -2.69
C ALA A 245 13.68 -6.50 -4.23
N VAL A 246 14.71 -5.87 -4.83
CA VAL A 246 14.88 -5.78 -6.29
C VAL A 246 14.99 -7.14 -6.95
N LYS A 247 15.75 -8.05 -6.34
CA LYS A 247 15.91 -9.41 -6.85
C LYS A 247 14.56 -10.12 -6.86
N THR A 248 13.83 -10.09 -5.74
CA THR A 248 12.53 -10.75 -5.60
C THR A 248 11.50 -10.18 -6.59
N ALA A 249 11.37 -8.85 -6.66
CA ALA A 249 10.42 -8.22 -7.59
C ALA A 249 10.73 -8.59 -9.05
N ASN A 250 12.01 -8.73 -9.42
CA ASN A 250 12.38 -9.19 -10.76
C ASN A 250 12.14 -10.69 -10.97
N GLU A 251 12.36 -11.54 -9.97
CA GLU A 251 12.04 -12.97 -10.02
C GLU A 251 10.53 -13.19 -10.28
N ASP A 252 9.67 -12.41 -9.63
CA ASP A 252 8.22 -12.45 -9.86
C ASP A 252 7.86 -11.99 -11.28
N LEU A 253 8.47 -10.89 -11.75
CA LEU A 253 8.21 -10.34 -13.09
C LEU A 253 8.65 -11.30 -14.21
N ILE A 254 9.79 -11.97 -14.06
CA ILE A 254 10.23 -12.93 -15.07
C ILE A 254 9.35 -14.19 -15.08
N GLY A 255 8.72 -14.53 -13.95
CA GLY A 255 7.71 -15.59 -13.89
C GLY A 255 6.51 -15.26 -14.78
N LEU A 256 5.97 -14.05 -14.64
CA LEU A 256 4.87 -13.54 -15.47
C LEU A 256 5.24 -13.51 -16.96
N LEU A 257 6.41 -12.95 -17.30
CA LEU A 257 6.88 -12.91 -18.69
C LEU A 257 7.13 -14.30 -19.29
N ALA A 258 7.63 -15.24 -18.49
CA ALA A 258 7.86 -16.61 -18.95
C ALA A 258 6.54 -17.32 -19.29
N ALA A 259 5.51 -17.12 -18.46
CA ALA A 259 4.19 -17.69 -18.68
C ALA A 259 3.52 -17.09 -19.93
N GLU A 260 3.46 -15.76 -20.03
CA GLU A 260 2.81 -15.05 -21.15
C GLU A 260 3.43 -15.41 -22.51
N HIS A 261 4.77 -15.46 -22.61
CA HIS A 261 5.47 -15.64 -23.88
C HIS A 261 5.89 -17.08 -24.16
N GLU A 262 5.53 -18.04 -23.31
CA GLU A 262 6.04 -19.42 -23.32
C GLU A 262 7.59 -19.47 -23.36
N TYR A 263 8.24 -18.51 -22.69
CA TYR A 263 9.70 -18.38 -22.66
C TYR A 263 10.34 -19.29 -21.64
N THR A 264 11.62 -19.61 -21.88
CA THR A 264 12.45 -20.09 -20.77
C THR A 264 12.67 -18.95 -19.77
N LEU A 265 12.88 -19.26 -18.49
CA LEU A 265 13.24 -18.23 -17.50
C LEU A 265 14.48 -17.42 -17.91
N THR A 266 15.42 -18.01 -18.65
CA THR A 266 16.58 -17.28 -19.18
C THR A 266 16.18 -16.24 -20.23
N ASP A 267 15.30 -16.61 -21.17
CA ASP A 267 14.83 -15.68 -22.19
C ASP A 267 13.95 -14.59 -21.59
N ALA A 268 13.07 -14.93 -20.64
CA ALA A 268 12.27 -13.98 -19.88
C ALA A 268 13.16 -13.01 -19.07
N TYR A 269 14.22 -13.50 -18.43
CA TYR A 269 15.18 -12.65 -17.73
C TYR A 269 15.91 -11.69 -18.68
N LEU A 270 16.43 -12.20 -19.80
CA LEU A 270 17.07 -11.36 -20.83
C LEU A 270 16.10 -10.32 -21.39
N PHE A 271 14.84 -10.69 -21.62
CA PHE A 271 13.81 -9.79 -22.11
C PHE A 271 13.44 -8.74 -21.07
N SER A 272 13.27 -9.12 -19.81
CA SER A 272 12.98 -8.19 -18.70
C SER A 272 14.03 -7.08 -18.59
N SER A 273 15.29 -7.35 -18.91
CA SER A 273 16.34 -6.33 -18.91
C SER A 273 16.19 -5.28 -20.02
N LEU A 274 15.37 -5.54 -21.04
CA LEU A 274 15.11 -4.62 -22.15
C LEU A 274 13.86 -3.77 -21.94
N VAL A 275 12.86 -4.30 -21.23
CA VAL A 275 11.51 -3.72 -21.14
C VAL A 275 11.03 -3.48 -19.71
N GLY A 276 11.71 -4.03 -18.71
CA GLY A 276 11.40 -3.81 -17.29
C GLY A 276 11.92 -2.47 -16.78
N GLY A 277 11.17 -1.86 -15.86
CA GLY A 277 11.48 -0.58 -15.22
C GLY A 277 11.42 -0.71 -13.71
N LEU A 278 12.60 -0.79 -13.06
CA LEU A 278 12.67 -0.82 -11.61
C LEU A 278 12.39 0.57 -11.01
N GLU A 279 11.53 0.60 -10.01
CA GLU A 279 11.08 1.78 -9.27
C GLU A 279 11.15 1.52 -7.76
N ILE A 280 11.30 2.56 -6.96
CA ILE A 280 11.40 2.47 -5.49
C ILE A 280 10.06 2.89 -4.90
N SER A 281 9.51 2.12 -3.95
CA SER A 281 8.33 2.52 -3.19
C SER A 281 8.72 3.28 -1.93
N GLN A 282 9.34 2.63 -0.95
CA GLN A 282 9.90 3.28 0.25
C GLN A 282 11.24 2.66 0.69
N VAL A 283 11.99 3.38 1.52
CA VAL A 283 13.28 2.93 2.10
C VAL A 283 13.40 3.15 3.61
N VAL A 284 12.29 3.34 4.31
CA VAL A 284 12.26 3.86 5.69
C VAL A 284 11.62 2.92 6.71
N ASP A 285 10.93 1.88 6.23
CA ASP A 285 10.24 0.89 7.05
C ASP A 285 11.16 -0.24 7.55
N PRO A 286 10.65 -1.15 8.40
CA PRO A 286 11.41 -2.34 8.82
C PRO A 286 11.92 -3.20 7.66
N LEU A 287 11.19 -3.22 6.54
CA LEU A 287 11.60 -3.81 5.26
C LEU A 287 11.43 -2.75 4.17
N VAL A 288 12.39 -2.63 3.26
CA VAL A 288 12.28 -1.69 2.13
C VAL A 288 11.45 -2.31 1.01
N THR A 289 10.72 -1.47 0.27
CA THR A 289 9.81 -1.92 -0.80
C THR A 289 10.20 -1.33 -2.15
N VAL A 290 10.19 -2.17 -3.17
CA VAL A 290 10.38 -1.77 -4.57
C VAL A 290 9.29 -2.35 -5.45
N ARG A 291 9.19 -1.81 -6.66
CA ARG A 291 8.34 -2.37 -7.70
C ARG A 291 9.05 -2.46 -9.04
N ASN A 292 8.74 -3.47 -9.83
CA ASN A 292 9.32 -3.64 -11.16
C ASN A 292 8.21 -3.59 -12.21
N SER A 293 8.23 -2.53 -13.02
CA SER A 293 7.21 -2.23 -14.00
C SER A 293 7.46 -2.94 -15.33
N ILE A 294 6.40 -3.48 -15.92
CA ILE A 294 6.37 -3.98 -17.29
C ILE A 294 5.21 -3.33 -18.05
N PRO A 295 5.47 -2.60 -19.16
CA PRO A 295 4.41 -2.04 -19.98
C PRO A 295 3.43 -3.11 -20.47
N ARG A 296 2.14 -2.79 -20.47
CA ARG A 296 1.06 -3.72 -20.85
C ARG A 296 1.23 -4.29 -22.26
N GLU A 297 1.88 -3.58 -23.17
CA GLU A 297 2.17 -4.09 -24.53
C GLU A 297 3.03 -5.37 -24.53
N TYR A 298 3.80 -5.60 -23.46
CA TYR A 298 4.66 -6.78 -23.28
C TYR A 298 4.07 -7.81 -22.31
N LEU A 299 3.02 -7.45 -21.56
CA LEU A 299 2.28 -8.34 -20.67
C LEU A 299 0.80 -7.90 -20.67
N PRO A 300 -0.02 -8.36 -21.62
CA PRO A 300 -1.40 -7.88 -21.77
C PRO A 300 -2.28 -8.30 -20.60
N ASP A 301 -2.14 -9.55 -20.14
CA ASP A 301 -2.92 -10.18 -19.07
C ASP A 301 -2.06 -11.20 -18.30
N PRO A 302 -1.81 -11.02 -17.00
CA PRO A 302 -1.01 -11.94 -16.19
C PRO A 302 -1.82 -13.11 -15.60
N PHE A 303 -3.15 -13.16 -15.77
CA PHE A 303 -4.04 -14.15 -15.14
C PHE A 303 -4.69 -15.11 -16.14
#